data_AF-A0A932NAH8-F1
#
_entry.id   AF-A0A932NAH8-F1
#
_cell.length_a   1.000
_cell.length_b   1.000
_cell.length_c   1.000
_cell.angle_alpha   90.00
_cell.angle_beta   90.00
_cell.angle_gamma   90.00
#
_symmetry.space_group_name_H-M   'P 1'
#
loop_
_entity.id
_entity.type
_entity.pdbx_description
1 polymer ?
#
loop_
_entity_poly.entity_id
_entity_poly.type
_entity_poly.pdbx_seq_one_letter_code
_entity_poly.pdbx_strand_id
1 'polypeptide(L)'
;MFGSRSANSGNPCCFAATTKPSSPRAARPFESRRQSYIGAVPTQPTTTTTITYTYDPLYRLKRADYSDGSYFEFAYDPVGNRLSQIACLGASPCLPVTTTYTYDNANRLTSVSNQSTVNSYQYNGLGDRVSQTVNGVTTNSRGSLCITWVMRSGV
;
A
#
# COMPACT_ATOMS: atom_id res chain seq x y z
N MET A 1 -37.27 -8.93 -45.69
CA MET A 1 -37.23 -8.42 -44.30
C MET A 1 -35.90 -7.70 -44.13
N PHE A 2 -35.94 -6.37 -44.03
CA PHE A 2 -35.65 -5.61 -42.79
C PHE A 2 -34.28 -6.02 -42.19
N GLY A 3 -33.22 -5.21 -42.16
CA GLY A 3 -33.10 -3.76 -42.27
C GLY A 3 -32.70 -3.16 -40.91
N SER A 4 -31.47 -2.61 -40.87
CA SER A 4 -30.94 -1.48 -40.05
C SER A 4 -30.93 -1.60 -38.51
N ARG A 5 -29.98 -1.02 -37.74
CA ARG A 5 -29.43 0.37 -37.67
C ARG A 5 -28.00 0.35 -37.05
N SER A 6 -27.01 1.15 -37.47
CA SER A 6 -26.77 2.62 -37.26
C SER A 6 -26.66 3.01 -35.78
N ALA A 7 -25.73 3.82 -35.24
CA ALA A 7 -24.85 4.89 -35.77
C ALA A 7 -23.55 5.01 -34.90
N ASN A 8 -22.36 5.47 -35.34
CA ASN A 8 -21.91 6.86 -35.64
C ASN A 8 -22.43 7.94 -34.65
N SER A 9 -21.63 8.88 -34.14
CA SER A 9 -20.59 9.72 -34.78
C SER A 9 -19.48 10.08 -33.78
N GLY A 10 -18.21 10.31 -34.15
CA GLY A 10 -17.51 10.40 -35.43
C GLY A 10 -16.09 10.95 -35.14
N ASN A 11 -15.10 11.03 -36.02
CA ASN A 11 -14.77 10.62 -37.39
C ASN A 11 -13.38 11.30 -37.65
N PRO A 12 -12.58 10.99 -38.68
CA PRO A 12 -12.36 9.75 -39.44
C PRO A 12 -10.87 9.31 -39.47
N CYS A 13 -10.67 8.05 -39.87
CA CYS A 13 -9.44 7.52 -40.47
C CYS A 13 -9.41 7.78 -41.99
N CYS A 14 -8.21 7.79 -42.58
CA CYS A 14 -7.91 7.30 -43.95
C CYS A 14 -6.46 6.79 -43.92
N PHE A 15 -5.99 5.74 -44.60
CA PHE A 15 -6.52 4.50 -45.18
C PHE A 15 -5.26 3.66 -45.51
N ALA A 16 -5.45 2.34 -45.60
CA ALA A 16 -4.66 1.35 -46.37
C ALA A 16 -3.27 0.88 -45.87
N ALA A 17 -3.15 -0.45 -45.85
CA ALA A 17 -1.97 -1.25 -45.60
C ALA A 17 -1.18 -1.54 -46.89
N THR A 18 0.15 -1.69 -46.79
CA THR A 18 0.98 -2.51 -47.70
C THR A 18 2.12 -3.18 -46.91
N THR A 19 2.56 -4.33 -47.41
CA THR A 19 3.35 -5.40 -46.78
C THR A 19 4.80 -5.00 -46.45
N LYS A 20 5.34 -5.46 -45.30
CA LYS A 20 6.78 -5.34 -44.96
C LYS A 20 7.48 -6.69 -45.11
N PRO A 21 8.62 -6.78 -45.83
CA PRO A 21 9.41 -8.01 -45.90
C PRO A 21 10.26 -8.20 -44.64
N SER A 22 10.46 -9.46 -44.25
CA SER A 22 11.34 -9.90 -43.17
C SER A 22 12.81 -9.58 -43.47
N SER A 23 13.49 -8.90 -42.55
CA SER A 23 14.94 -8.62 -42.62
C SER A 23 15.67 -9.34 -41.46
N PRO A 24 16.84 -9.98 -41.70
CA PRO A 24 17.47 -10.82 -40.70
C PRO A 24 18.21 -9.99 -39.63
N ARG A 25 18.12 -10.44 -38.37
CA ARG A 25 18.73 -9.81 -37.20
C ARG A 25 20.25 -10.05 -37.19
N ALA A 26 21.04 -9.03 -37.51
CA ALA A 26 22.49 -9.07 -37.31
C ALA A 26 22.83 -8.93 -35.80
N ALA A 27 23.57 -9.90 -35.25
CA ALA A 27 24.09 -9.85 -33.89
C ALA A 27 25.18 -8.76 -33.79
N ARG A 28 25.03 -7.80 -32.87
CA ARG A 28 26.11 -6.86 -32.53
C ARG A 28 26.96 -7.50 -31.41
N PRO A 29 28.31 -7.49 -31.50
CA PRO A 29 29.13 -8.01 -30.42
C PRO A 29 28.96 -7.13 -29.17
N PHE A 30 28.87 -7.77 -28.01
CA PHE A 30 28.86 -7.09 -26.71
C PHE A 30 30.29 -6.65 -26.39
N GLU A 31 30.64 -5.44 -26.80
CA GLU A 31 31.94 -4.86 -26.42
C GLU A 31 31.86 -4.43 -24.95
N SER A 32 32.63 -5.09 -24.09
CA SER A 32 32.73 -4.74 -22.67
C SER A 32 33.54 -3.45 -22.52
N ARG A 33 32.86 -2.31 -22.60
CA ARG A 33 33.47 -1.01 -22.32
C ARG A 33 33.65 -0.87 -20.81
N ARG A 34 34.84 -1.20 -20.29
CA ARG A 34 35.25 -0.79 -18.93
C ARG A 34 35.44 0.72 -18.94
N GLN A 35 34.40 1.43 -18.52
CA GLN A 35 34.47 2.86 -18.28
C GLN A 35 35.17 3.07 -16.92
N SER A 36 36.48 3.34 -16.91
CA SER A 36 37.18 3.72 -15.68
C SER A 36 36.74 5.13 -15.29
N TYR A 37 35.91 5.25 -14.25
CA TYR A 37 35.48 6.55 -13.73
C TYR A 37 36.49 7.03 -12.68
N ILE A 38 37.35 7.97 -13.05
CA ILE A 38 38.21 8.75 -12.16
C ILE A 38 37.53 10.10 -11.91
N GLY A 39 36.46 10.07 -11.12
CA GLY A 39 35.83 11.25 -10.54
C GLY A 39 35.69 11.01 -9.04
N ALA A 40 35.84 12.07 -8.23
CA ALA A 40 35.56 11.98 -6.81
C ALA A 40 34.15 11.39 -6.62
N VAL A 41 34.04 10.34 -5.80
CA VAL A 41 32.73 9.82 -5.39
C VAL A 41 31.99 11.01 -4.78
N PRO A 42 30.80 11.39 -5.30
CA PRO A 42 30.05 12.49 -4.72
C PRO A 42 29.82 12.16 -3.26
N THR A 43 30.37 12.98 -2.36
CA THR A 43 30.09 12.85 -0.93
C THR A 43 28.61 13.17 -0.76
N GLN A 44 27.80 12.14 -0.57
CA GLN A 44 26.38 12.29 -0.32
C GLN A 44 26.25 13.13 0.97
N PRO A 45 25.51 14.25 0.93
CA PRO A 45 25.30 15.06 2.13
C PRO A 45 24.72 14.16 3.22
N THR A 46 25.43 14.05 4.34
CA THR A 46 24.98 13.29 5.49
C THR A 46 24.07 14.19 6.31
N THR A 47 22.77 14.13 6.05
CA THR A 47 21.80 14.83 6.90
C THR A 47 21.77 14.12 8.24
N THR A 48 22.16 14.84 9.30
CA THR A 48 22.02 14.33 10.68
C THR A 48 20.58 14.57 11.11
N THR A 49 19.89 13.49 11.48
CA THR A 49 18.52 13.56 12.02
C THR A 49 18.58 13.34 13.53
N THR A 50 18.10 14.31 14.29
CA THR A 50 17.95 14.19 15.75
C THR A 50 16.54 13.70 16.05
N ILE A 51 16.40 12.72 16.94
CA ILE A 51 15.11 12.19 17.38
C ILE A 51 14.99 12.36 18.90
N THR A 52 13.92 12.99 19.35
CA THR A 52 13.59 13.12 20.78
C THR A 52 12.47 12.16 21.14
N TYR A 53 12.67 11.33 22.16
CA TYR A 53 11.68 10.37 22.63
C TYR A 53 11.06 10.80 23.95
N THR A 54 9.75 10.62 24.07
CA THR A 54 9.04 10.73 25.34
C THR A 54 8.31 9.44 25.64
N TYR A 55 8.16 9.14 26.92
CA TYR A 55 7.58 7.89 27.40
C TYR A 55 6.41 8.16 28.34
N ASP A 56 5.49 7.21 28.44
CA ASP A 56 4.46 7.21 29.46
C ASP A 56 5.00 6.67 30.81
N PRO A 57 4.21 6.69 31.91
CA PRO A 57 4.67 6.21 33.22
C PRO A 57 5.04 4.73 33.29
N LEU A 58 4.62 3.93 32.30
CA LEU A 58 5.00 2.51 32.16
C LEU A 58 6.24 2.36 31.25
N TYR A 59 6.93 3.45 30.95
CA TYR A 59 8.10 3.52 30.07
C TYR A 59 7.84 3.04 28.63
N ARG A 60 6.62 3.20 28.14
CA ARG A 60 6.26 2.90 26.74
C ARG A 60 6.40 4.17 25.89
N LEU A 61 6.87 4.02 24.65
CA LEU A 61 7.10 5.15 23.74
C LEU A 61 5.79 5.91 23.50
N LYS A 62 5.70 7.14 23.99
CA LYS A 62 4.54 8.01 23.80
C LYS A 62 4.70 8.92 22.59
N ARG A 63 5.91 9.43 22.35
CA ARG A 63 6.18 10.33 21.23
C ARG A 63 7.61 10.21 20.72
N ALA A 64 7.78 10.32 19.41
CA ALA A 64 9.06 10.45 18.73
C ALA A 64 9.01 11.68 17.83
N ASP A 65 9.82 12.70 18.15
CA ASP A 65 9.90 13.97 17.43
C ASP A 65 11.21 14.02 16.63
N TYR A 66 11.12 14.24 15.32
CA TYR A 66 12.27 14.28 14.41
C TYR A 66 12.66 15.73 14.14
N SER A 67 13.96 15.97 13.91
CA SER A 67 14.50 17.31 13.62
C SER A 67 14.00 17.90 12.29
N ASP A 68 13.39 17.10 11.43
CA ASP A 68 12.75 17.55 10.18
C ASP A 68 11.29 17.99 10.38
N GLY A 69 10.78 17.97 11.63
CA GLY A 69 9.41 18.32 11.99
C GLY A 69 8.41 17.17 11.90
N SER A 70 8.82 16.01 11.39
CA SER A 70 8.00 14.80 11.44
C SER A 70 7.85 14.30 12.88
N TYR A 71 6.73 13.67 13.20
CA TYR A 71 6.57 13.02 14.49
C TYR A 71 5.65 11.81 14.44
N PHE A 72 5.81 10.95 15.43
CA PHE A 72 4.86 9.91 15.78
C PHE A 72 4.41 10.07 17.22
N GLU A 73 3.12 9.91 17.47
CA GLU A 73 2.54 9.87 18.81
C GLU A 73 1.72 8.59 18.98
N PHE A 74 1.76 8.02 20.17
CA PHE A 74 1.12 6.75 20.50
C PHE A 74 0.35 6.85 21.81
N ALA A 75 -0.84 6.25 21.82
CA ALA A 75 -1.59 5.98 23.04
C ALA A 75 -1.76 4.48 23.23
N TYR A 76 -1.82 4.05 24.48
CA TYR A 76 -1.92 2.64 24.86
C TYR A 76 -2.98 2.44 25.95
N ASP A 77 -3.57 1.26 26.00
CA ASP A 77 -4.37 0.80 27.12
C ASP A 77 -3.48 0.37 28.31
N PRO A 78 -4.05 0.03 29.49
CA PRO A 78 -3.25 -0.40 30.64
C PRO A 78 -2.45 -1.70 30.44
N VAL A 79 -2.88 -2.58 29.53
CA VAL A 79 -2.23 -3.87 29.29
C VAL A 79 -1.18 -3.84 28.17
N GLY A 80 -1.02 -2.71 27.48
CA GLY A 80 0.02 -2.51 26.48
C GLY A 80 -0.45 -2.52 25.02
N ASN A 81 -1.75 -2.68 24.76
CA ASN A 81 -2.25 -2.56 23.41
C ASN A 81 -2.25 -1.10 22.99
N ARG A 82 -1.79 -0.82 21.77
CA ARG A 82 -1.81 0.53 21.20
C ARG A 82 -3.24 0.90 20.87
N LEU A 83 -3.78 2.00 21.37
CA LEU A 83 -5.12 2.50 21.05
C LEU A 83 -5.11 3.44 19.85
N SER A 84 -4.07 4.26 19.74
CA SER A 84 -3.90 5.20 18.62
C SER A 84 -2.44 5.37 18.22
N GLN A 85 -2.26 5.73 16.96
CA GLN A 85 -1.02 6.23 16.39
C GLN A 85 -1.36 7.50 15.59
N ILE A 86 -0.67 8.59 15.88
CA ILE A 86 -0.70 9.79 15.04
C ILE A 86 0.64 9.87 14.33
N ALA A 87 0.63 9.97 13.01
CA ALA A 87 1.81 10.13 12.19
C ALA A 87 1.75 11.46 11.45
N CYS A 88 2.83 12.23 11.55
CA CYS A 88 3.04 13.48 10.85
C CYS A 88 4.33 13.34 10.05
N LEU A 89 4.22 13.34 8.71
CA LEU A 89 5.37 13.16 7.83
C LEU A 89 5.61 14.43 7.02
N GLY A 90 6.71 15.13 7.30
CA GLY A 90 7.46 15.90 6.30
C GLY A 90 6.77 17.06 5.57
N ALA A 91 5.86 17.81 6.20
CA ALA A 91 5.44 19.11 5.69
C ALA A 91 5.14 20.09 6.83
N SER A 92 5.42 21.37 6.60
CA SER A 92 4.99 22.46 7.47
C SER A 92 4.04 23.37 6.69
N PRO A 93 2.75 23.48 7.07
CA PRO A 93 2.12 22.81 8.20
C PRO A 93 1.93 21.32 7.93
N CYS A 94 2.06 20.53 8.99
CA CYS A 94 1.87 19.10 8.91
C CYS A 94 0.39 18.73 8.85
N LEU A 95 0.07 17.70 8.07
CA LEU A 95 -1.24 17.05 8.07
C LEU A 95 -1.14 15.70 8.80
N PRO A 96 -1.53 15.61 10.09
CA PRO A 96 -1.42 14.38 10.85
C PRO A 96 -2.44 13.35 10.38
N VAL A 97 -1.99 12.10 10.28
CA VAL A 97 -2.84 10.93 10.02
C VAL A 97 -2.99 10.13 11.31
N THR A 98 -4.22 10.03 11.78
CA THR A 98 -4.57 9.19 12.94
C THR A 98 -4.97 7.81 12.49
N THR A 99 -4.36 6.79 13.10
CA THR A 99 -4.74 5.39 13.02
C THR A 99 -5.21 4.93 14.39
N THR A 100 -6.38 4.31 14.47
CA THR A 100 -6.94 3.73 15.68
C THR A 100 -6.93 2.21 15.61
N TYR A 101 -6.84 1.59 16.79
CA TYR A 101 -6.75 0.15 16.95
C TYR A 101 -7.75 -0.30 18.00
N THR A 102 -8.47 -1.38 17.71
CA THR A 102 -9.42 -1.99 18.64
C THR A 102 -9.08 -3.45 18.86
N TYR A 103 -9.39 -3.93 20.05
CA TYR A 103 -9.04 -5.27 20.50
C TYR A 103 -10.26 -5.96 21.09
N ASP A 104 -10.26 -7.29 21.07
CA ASP A 104 -11.22 -8.08 21.83
C ASP A 104 -10.73 -8.32 23.28
N ASN A 105 -11.57 -8.96 24.08
CA ASN A 105 -11.27 -9.27 25.48
C ASN A 105 -10.07 -10.23 25.66
N ALA A 106 -9.63 -10.91 24.59
CA ALA A 106 -8.44 -11.76 24.59
C ALA A 106 -7.18 -11.00 24.12
N ASN A 107 -7.22 -9.66 24.06
CA ASN A 107 -6.15 -8.79 23.58
C ASN A 107 -5.74 -9.05 22.13
N ARG A 108 -6.66 -9.55 21.30
CA ARG A 108 -6.41 -9.75 19.86
C ARG A 108 -6.92 -8.55 19.08
N LEU A 109 -6.12 -8.08 18.13
CA LEU A 109 -6.46 -6.93 17.27
C LEU A 109 -7.65 -7.26 16.37
N THR A 110 -8.76 -6.55 16.53
CA THR A 110 -10.00 -6.73 15.76
C THR A 110 -10.22 -5.66 14.69
N SER A 111 -9.61 -4.49 14.81
CA SER A 111 -9.70 -3.44 13.79
C SER A 111 -8.48 -2.52 13.82
N VAL A 112 -8.07 -2.09 12.63
CA VAL A 112 -7.16 -0.98 12.38
C VAL A 112 -7.86 -0.04 11.43
N SER A 113 -8.00 1.22 11.83
CA SER A 113 -8.74 2.22 11.03
C SER A 113 -7.95 3.50 10.92
N ASN A 114 -7.87 4.05 9.72
CA ASN A 114 -7.44 5.43 9.47
C ASN A 114 -8.44 6.11 8.53
N GLN A 115 -8.16 7.34 8.12
CA GLN A 115 -9.06 8.13 7.28
C GLN A 115 -9.36 7.49 5.90
N SER A 116 -8.50 6.61 5.40
CA SER A 116 -8.61 6.03 4.06
C SER A 116 -8.94 4.54 4.06
N THR A 117 -8.72 3.84 5.16
CA THR A 117 -8.81 2.38 5.20
C THR A 117 -9.27 1.90 6.56
N VAL A 118 -10.25 0.98 6.54
CA VAL A 118 -10.67 0.19 7.69
C VAL A 118 -10.35 -1.26 7.41
N ASN A 119 -9.56 -1.87 8.28
CA ASN A 119 -9.15 -3.25 8.20
C ASN A 119 -9.55 -3.98 9.48
N SER A 120 -10.53 -4.88 9.39
CA SER A 120 -11.02 -5.65 10.53
C SER A 120 -10.69 -7.14 10.42
N TYR A 121 -10.63 -7.80 11.57
CA TYR A 121 -10.22 -9.19 11.70
C TYR A 121 -11.22 -9.97 12.54
N GLN A 122 -11.40 -11.23 12.19
CA GLN A 122 -12.19 -12.18 12.96
C GLN A 122 -11.35 -13.38 13.35
N TYR A 123 -11.58 -13.90 14.55
CA TYR A 123 -10.87 -15.04 15.11
C TYR A 123 -11.84 -16.13 15.53
N ASN A 124 -11.41 -17.38 15.41
CA ASN A 124 -12.15 -18.51 15.97
C ASN A 124 -11.91 -18.62 17.50
N GLY A 125 -12.59 -19.59 18.12
CA GLY A 125 -12.43 -19.90 19.55
C GLY A 125 -11.07 -20.48 19.94
N LEU A 126 -10.26 -20.92 18.96
CA LEU A 126 -8.90 -21.44 19.19
C LEU A 126 -7.83 -20.34 19.13
N GLY A 127 -8.19 -19.13 18.72
CA GLY A 127 -7.22 -18.04 18.55
C GLY A 127 -6.84 -17.73 17.11
N ASP A 128 -7.22 -18.56 16.15
CA ASP A 128 -6.79 -18.39 14.76
C ASP A 128 -7.58 -17.30 14.06
N ARG A 129 -6.90 -16.47 13.28
CA ARG A 129 -7.53 -15.46 12.42
C ARG A 129 -8.18 -16.12 11.22
N VAL A 130 -9.51 -16.11 11.17
CA VAL A 130 -10.31 -16.76 10.13
C VAL A 130 -10.79 -15.83 9.03
N SER A 131 -10.74 -14.51 9.25
CA SER A 131 -11.17 -13.54 8.27
C SER A 131 -10.44 -12.21 8.41
N GLN A 132 -10.29 -11.52 7.29
CA GLN A 132 -9.85 -10.14 7.18
C GLN A 132 -10.79 -9.39 6.24
N THR A 133 -11.28 -8.23 6.67
CA THR A 133 -12.11 -7.35 5.84
C THR A 133 -11.43 -6.02 5.66
N VAL A 134 -11.07 -5.67 4.42
CA VAL A 134 -10.45 -4.38 4.07
C VAL A 134 -11.47 -3.56 3.29
N ASN A 135 -11.88 -2.41 3.83
CA ASN A 135 -12.87 -1.52 3.22
C ASN A 135 -14.15 -2.27 2.77
N GLY A 136 -14.62 -3.19 3.60
CA GLY A 136 -15.80 -4.01 3.33
C GLY A 136 -15.55 -5.25 2.47
N VAL A 137 -14.36 -5.42 1.90
CA VAL A 137 -14.00 -6.60 1.09
C VAL A 137 -13.39 -7.67 1.99
N THR A 138 -14.10 -8.78 2.14
CA THR A 138 -13.73 -9.87 3.05
C THR A 138 -12.94 -10.97 2.35
N THR A 139 -11.77 -11.30 2.91
CA THR A 139 -10.98 -12.49 2.58
C THR A 139 -11.00 -13.44 3.77
N ASN A 140 -11.60 -14.61 3.58
CA ASN A 140 -11.60 -15.66 4.60
C ASN A 140 -10.35 -16.53 4.45
N SER A 141 -9.75 -16.89 5.57
CA SER A 141 -8.74 -17.94 5.68
C SER A 141 -9.44 -19.27 5.39
N ARG A 142 -9.70 -19.56 4.11
CA ARG A 142 -10.16 -20.90 3.72
C ARG A 142 -9.02 -21.85 4.04
N GLY A 143 -9.24 -22.80 4.94
CA GLY A 143 -8.53 -24.07 4.82
C GLY A 143 -8.66 -24.49 3.36
N SER A 144 -7.52 -24.57 2.67
CA SER A 144 -7.39 -24.64 1.22
C SER A 144 -8.51 -25.43 0.52
N LEU A 145 -9.49 -24.72 -0.06
CA LEU A 145 -10.28 -25.18 -1.19
C LEU A 145 -10.65 -23.96 -2.05
N CYS A 146 -10.33 -24.08 -3.33
CA CYS A 146 -10.56 -23.15 -4.43
C CYS A 146 -11.92 -22.44 -4.38
N ILE A 147 -11.90 -21.13 -4.59
CA ILE A 147 -13.14 -20.35 -4.79
C ILE A 147 -13.62 -20.61 -6.23
N THR A 148 -14.72 -21.34 -6.40
CA THR A 148 -15.45 -21.34 -7.67
C THR A 148 -16.41 -20.16 -7.60
N TRP A 149 -16.17 -19.13 -8.42
CA TRP A 149 -17.11 -18.03 -8.60
C TRP A 149 -18.38 -18.58 -9.26
N VAL A 150 -19.50 -18.59 -8.53
CA VAL A 150 -20.83 -18.61 -9.17
C VAL A 150 -21.18 -17.16 -9.48
N MET A 151 -21.06 -16.77 -10.75
CA MET A 151 -21.63 -15.51 -11.22
C MET A 151 -23.15 -15.58 -11.06
N ARG A 152 -23.70 -14.56 -10.41
CA ARG A 152 -25.14 -14.36 -10.26
C ARG A 152 -25.69 -13.90 -11.61
N SER A 153 -26.51 -14.71 -12.26
CA SER A 153 -27.25 -14.33 -13.46
C SER A 153 -28.19 -13.16 -13.13
N GLY A 154 -28.00 -12.04 -13.81
CA GLY A 154 -28.96 -10.93 -13.83
C GLY A 154 -30.17 -11.29 -14.70
N VAL A 155 -31.31 -10.77 -14.27
CA VAL A 155 -32.65 -10.86 -14.86
C VAL A 155 -32.69 -10.23 -16.24
#